data_AF-A0A8D0K8D1-F1
#
_entry.id   AF-A0A8D0K8D1-F1
#
_cell.length_a   1.000
_cell.length_b   1.000
_cell.length_c   1.000
_cell.angle_alpha   90.00
_cell.angle_beta   90.00
_cell.angle_gamma   90.00
#
_symmetry.space_group_name_H-M   'P 1'
#
loop_
_entity.id
_entity.type
_entity.pdbx_description
1 polymer ?
#
loop_
_entity_poly.entity_id
_entity_poly.type
_entity_poly.pdbx_seq_one_letter_code
_entity_poly.pdbx_strand_id
1 'polypeptide(L)'
;MNNNARYFRKELENTRRNIEKLENSFAEIQTELKAIKSRINNAEEQISDLEDIIMEITQSGQQTENQMKKHESNIRDLWDNIEWANLRIIGIPEGEEKENGIENIFEEIMAENFSNLKHTDIKIQEAQRVPNKLNPNRPTPRHIIIKMAKVNERILRASRANQSIN
;
A
#
# COMPACT_ATOMS: atom_id res chain seq x y z
N MET A 1 -33.25 65.36 63.99
CA MET A 1 -32.63 65.54 62.65
C MET A 1 -31.44 64.59 62.38
N ASN A 2 -31.04 63.68 63.28
CA ASN A 2 -29.74 62.99 63.19
C ASN A 2 -29.76 61.56 62.56
N ASN A 3 -30.94 60.94 62.40
CA ASN A 3 -31.03 59.54 61.95
C ASN A 3 -30.81 59.36 60.43
N ASN A 4 -31.32 60.28 59.59
CA ASN A 4 -31.11 60.23 58.14
C ASN A 4 -29.62 60.43 57.78
N ALA A 5 -28.93 61.36 58.43
CA ALA A 5 -27.50 61.59 58.19
C ALA A 5 -26.65 60.35 58.51
N ARG A 6 -26.99 59.61 59.58
CA ARG A 6 -26.32 58.36 59.94
C ARG A 6 -26.59 57.23 58.95
N TYR A 7 -27.82 57.14 58.43
CA TYR A 7 -28.20 56.18 57.40
C TYR A 7 -27.40 56.40 56.11
N PHE A 8 -27.42 57.63 55.57
CA PHE A 8 -26.68 57.96 54.35
C PHE A 8 -25.17 57.74 54.49
N ARG A 9 -24.59 58.01 55.65
CA ARG A 9 -23.17 57.70 55.90
C ARG A 9 -22.88 56.20 55.81
N LYS A 10 -23.73 55.36 56.41
CA LYS A 10 -23.57 53.90 56.35
C LYS A 10 -23.73 53.37 54.93
N GLU A 11 -24.65 53.95 54.17
CA GLU A 11 -24.85 53.63 52.76
C GLU A 11 -23.63 54.01 51.91
N LEU A 12 -23.08 55.22 52.10
CA LEU A 12 -21.84 55.69 51.46
C LEU A 12 -20.63 54.81 51.77
N GLU A 13 -20.48 54.38 53.03
CA GLU A 13 -19.43 53.44 53.41
C GLU A 13 -19.60 52.07 52.73
N ASN A 14 -20.84 51.61 52.58
CA ASN A 14 -21.13 50.34 51.92
C ASN A 14 -20.87 50.41 50.41
N THR A 15 -21.29 51.49 49.75
CA THR A 15 -20.99 51.71 48.33
C THR A 15 -19.50 51.82 48.09
N ARG A 16 -18.75 52.51 48.98
CA ARG A 16 -17.29 52.59 48.91
C ARG A 16 -16.64 51.20 48.98
N ARG A 17 -17.02 50.36 49.95
CA ARG A 17 -16.48 48.99 50.06
C ARG A 17 -16.80 48.14 48.83
N ASN A 18 -17.97 48.33 48.22
CA ASN A 18 -18.33 47.61 46.99
C ASN A 18 -17.50 48.08 45.80
N ILE A 19 -17.21 49.38 45.69
CA ILE A 19 -16.31 49.93 44.66
C ILE A 19 -14.90 49.35 44.82
N GLU A 20 -14.34 49.36 46.04
CA GLU A 20 -13.01 48.80 46.31
C GLU A 20 -12.94 47.30 45.93
N LYS A 21 -14.00 46.52 46.17
CA LYS A 21 -14.09 45.12 45.73
C LYS A 21 -14.12 44.99 44.21
N LEU A 22 -14.93 45.82 43.53
CA LEU A 22 -15.01 45.82 42.07
C LEU A 22 -13.68 46.19 41.42
N GLU A 23 -12.97 47.17 41.97
CA GLU A 23 -11.64 47.58 41.50
C GLU A 23 -10.62 46.45 41.62
N ASN A 24 -10.60 45.74 42.76
CA ASN A 24 -9.73 44.58 42.94
C ASN A 24 -10.05 43.46 41.95
N SER A 25 -11.32 43.10 41.80
CA SER A 25 -11.75 42.08 40.83
C SER A 25 -11.44 42.49 39.38
N PHE A 26 -11.55 43.78 39.05
CA PHE A 26 -11.19 44.28 37.73
C PHE A 26 -9.68 44.16 37.47
N ALA A 27 -8.84 44.45 38.47
CA ALA A 27 -7.40 44.28 38.37
C ALA A 27 -7.00 42.80 38.16
N GLU A 28 -7.66 41.87 38.86
CA GLU A 28 -7.47 40.42 38.67
C GLU A 28 -7.86 39.98 37.25
N ILE A 29 -9.01 40.43 36.74
CA ILE A 29 -9.42 40.13 35.36
C ILE A 29 -8.39 40.65 34.36
N GLN A 30 -7.84 41.85 34.58
CA GLN A 30 -6.83 42.41 33.67
C GLN A 30 -5.52 41.62 33.66
N THR A 31 -5.08 41.08 34.80
CA THR A 31 -3.86 40.25 34.84
C THR A 31 -4.10 38.90 34.17
N GLU A 32 -5.26 38.27 34.40
CA GLU A 32 -5.65 37.04 33.73
C GLU A 32 -5.76 37.21 32.21
N LEU A 33 -6.37 38.31 31.74
CA LEU A 33 -6.48 38.60 30.30
C LEU A 33 -5.11 38.75 29.64
N LYS A 34 -4.13 39.37 30.32
CA LYS A 34 -2.75 39.45 29.81
C LYS A 34 -2.10 38.07 29.72
N ALA A 35 -2.31 37.22 30.71
CA ALA A 35 -1.80 35.85 30.72
C ALA A 35 -2.47 34.97 29.64
N ILE A 36 -3.77 35.16 29.40
CA ILE A 36 -4.49 34.48 28.31
C ILE A 36 -3.94 34.92 26.96
N LYS A 37 -3.72 36.23 26.76
CA LYS A 37 -3.18 36.77 25.51
C LYS A 37 -1.81 36.18 25.16
N SER A 38 -0.89 36.09 26.13
CA SER A 38 0.42 35.47 25.86
C SER A 38 0.31 33.99 25.54
N ARG A 39 -0.59 33.26 26.21
CA ARG A 39 -0.87 31.84 25.90
C ARG A 39 -1.43 31.65 24.49
N ILE A 40 -2.34 32.53 24.05
CA ILE A 40 -2.90 32.49 22.70
C ILE A 40 -1.80 32.70 21.66
N ASN A 41 -0.98 33.75 21.82
CA ASN A 41 0.11 34.02 20.88
C ASN A 41 1.09 32.83 20.77
N ASN A 42 1.45 32.21 21.90
CA ASN A 42 2.31 31.02 21.91
C ASN A 42 1.63 29.80 21.23
N ALA A 43 0.31 29.65 21.39
CA ALA A 43 -0.43 28.59 20.73
C ALA A 43 -0.52 28.84 19.21
N GLU A 44 -0.68 30.08 18.77
CA GLU A 44 -0.66 30.46 17.35
C GLU A 44 0.69 30.15 16.69
N GLU A 45 1.80 30.46 17.37
CA GLU A 45 3.14 30.12 16.88
C GLU A 45 3.34 28.61 16.74
N GLN A 46 2.95 27.83 17.77
CA GLN A 46 3.00 26.36 17.70
C GLN A 46 2.12 25.79 16.59
N ILE A 47 0.95 26.39 16.31
CA ILE A 47 0.10 25.95 15.21
C ILE A 47 0.80 26.21 13.87
N SER A 48 1.43 27.37 13.70
CA SER A 48 2.21 27.68 12.48
C SER A 48 3.34 26.68 12.26
N ASP A 49 4.11 26.34 13.30
CA ASP A 49 5.19 25.36 13.20
C ASP A 49 4.67 23.97 12.81
N LEU A 50 3.51 23.58 13.36
CA LEU A 50 2.87 22.30 13.02
C LEU A 50 2.34 22.28 11.59
N GLU A 51 1.81 23.39 11.08
CA GLU A 51 1.36 23.51 9.69
C GLU A 51 2.50 23.26 8.70
N ASP A 52 3.68 23.84 8.96
CA ASP A 52 4.87 23.62 8.14
C ASP A 52 5.33 22.15 8.17
N ILE A 53 5.37 21.54 9.36
CA ILE A 53 5.72 20.11 9.52
C ILE A 53 4.74 19.21 8.74
N ILE A 54 3.44 19.49 8.80
CA ILE A 54 2.42 18.70 8.11
C ILE A 54 2.60 18.81 6.58
N MET A 55 2.95 20.00 6.08
CA MET A 55 3.23 20.21 4.66
C MET A 55 4.44 19.37 4.19
N GLU A 56 5.54 19.36 4.96
CA GLU A 56 6.71 18.53 4.66
C GLU A 56 6.40 17.04 4.66
N ILE A 57 5.67 16.56 5.68
CA ILE A 57 5.25 15.15 5.78
C ILE A 57 4.37 14.76 4.59
N THR A 58 3.43 15.62 4.20
CA THR A 58 2.52 15.36 3.08
C THR A 58 3.29 15.25 1.76
N GLN A 59 4.21 16.17 1.50
CA GLN A 59 5.04 16.15 0.29
C GLN A 59 5.93 14.89 0.24
N SER A 60 6.59 14.56 1.36
CA SER A 60 7.40 13.34 1.50
C SER A 60 6.58 12.07 1.28
N GLY A 61 5.38 12.01 1.87
CA GLY A 61 4.43 10.91 1.68
C GLY A 61 4.04 10.73 0.21
N GLN A 62 3.72 11.83 -0.49
CA GLN A 62 3.37 11.76 -1.90
C GLN A 62 4.53 11.29 -2.79
N GLN A 63 5.76 11.71 -2.48
CA GLN A 63 6.95 11.28 -3.20
C GLN A 63 7.21 9.78 -3.03
N THR A 64 7.13 9.28 -1.79
CA THR A 64 7.32 7.85 -1.51
C THR A 64 6.25 7.00 -2.17
N GLU A 65 4.99 7.42 -2.16
CA GLU A 65 3.89 6.75 -2.86
C GLU A 65 4.14 6.65 -4.38
N ASN A 66 4.59 7.75 -5.01
CA ASN A 66 4.91 7.76 -6.44
C ASN A 66 6.08 6.82 -6.78
N GLN A 67 7.09 6.74 -5.91
CA GLN A 67 8.19 5.78 -6.07
C GLN A 67 7.69 4.35 -5.95
N MET A 68 6.83 4.05 -4.97
CA MET A 68 6.25 2.72 -4.80
C MET A 68 5.42 2.30 -6.02
N LYS A 69 4.58 3.19 -6.54
CA LYS A 69 3.81 2.94 -7.78
C LYS A 69 4.71 2.62 -8.97
N LYS A 70 5.81 3.35 -9.14
CA LYS A 70 6.81 3.06 -10.19
C LYS A 70 7.47 1.69 -9.98
N HIS A 71 7.86 1.38 -8.76
CA HIS A 71 8.45 0.08 -8.44
C HIS A 71 7.48 -1.07 -8.67
N GLU A 72 6.21 -0.91 -8.30
CA GLU A 72 5.17 -1.90 -8.56
C GLU A 72 5.00 -2.15 -10.05
N SER A 73 4.89 -1.10 -10.87
CA SER A 73 4.81 -1.22 -12.32
C SER A 73 6.03 -1.94 -12.88
N ASN A 74 7.24 -1.55 -12.47
CA ASN A 74 8.48 -2.19 -12.93
C ASN A 74 8.53 -3.68 -12.54
N ILE A 75 8.08 -4.03 -11.32
CA ILE A 75 8.01 -5.42 -10.86
C ILE A 75 7.01 -6.19 -11.72
N ARG A 76 5.86 -5.60 -12.04
CA ARG A 76 4.87 -6.22 -12.92
C ARG A 76 5.44 -6.46 -14.31
N ASP A 77 6.10 -5.47 -14.90
CA ASP A 77 6.74 -5.62 -16.21
C ASP A 77 7.85 -6.68 -16.20
N LEU A 78 8.66 -6.76 -15.13
CA LEU A 78 9.67 -7.81 -14.97
C LEU A 78 9.04 -9.19 -14.81
N TRP A 79 7.95 -9.30 -14.03
CA TRP A 79 7.21 -10.55 -13.87
C TRP A 79 6.60 -11.00 -15.20
N ASP A 80 5.95 -10.10 -15.93
CA ASP A 80 5.38 -10.39 -17.24
C ASP A 80 6.48 -10.81 -18.22
N ASN A 81 7.66 -10.19 -18.19
CA ASN A 81 8.82 -10.60 -18.99
C ASN A 81 9.35 -11.98 -18.62
N ILE A 82 9.42 -12.33 -17.33
CA ILE A 82 9.86 -13.64 -16.86
C ILE A 82 8.82 -14.71 -17.25
N GLU A 83 7.54 -14.42 -17.05
CA GLU A 83 6.44 -15.33 -17.36
C GLU A 83 6.25 -15.52 -18.87
N TRP A 84 6.58 -14.51 -19.69
CA TRP A 84 6.58 -14.62 -21.16
C TRP A 84 7.50 -15.73 -21.68
N ALA A 85 8.57 -16.07 -20.95
CA ALA A 85 9.48 -17.16 -21.31
C ALA A 85 9.03 -18.53 -20.79
N ASN A 86 7.95 -18.57 -19.98
CA ASN A 86 7.43 -19.77 -19.33
C ASN A 86 6.21 -20.30 -20.08
N LEU A 87 6.23 -21.58 -20.46
CA LEU A 87 5.05 -22.29 -20.96
C LEU A 87 4.40 -23.07 -19.81
N ARG A 88 3.08 -22.93 -19.69
CA ARG A 88 2.28 -23.65 -18.70
C ARG A 88 1.50 -24.77 -19.36
N ILE A 89 1.82 -26.01 -19.03
CA ILE A 89 1.12 -27.20 -19.50
C ILE A 89 0.19 -27.68 -18.39
N ILE A 90 -1.06 -27.96 -18.74
CA ILE A 90 -2.14 -28.33 -17.82
C ILE A 90 -2.71 -29.68 -18.27
N GLY A 91 -3.18 -30.50 -17.33
CA GLY A 91 -3.90 -31.74 -17.63
C GLY A 91 -3.04 -33.01 -17.64
N ILE A 92 -1.71 -32.88 -17.57
CA ILE A 92 -0.80 -34.04 -17.53
C ILE A 92 -1.00 -34.80 -16.21
N PRO A 93 -1.33 -36.11 -16.23
CA PRO A 93 -1.48 -36.94 -15.03
C PRO A 93 -0.23 -36.91 -14.14
N GLU A 94 -0.41 -36.95 -12.82
CA GLU A 94 0.72 -36.97 -11.87
C GLU A 94 1.50 -38.28 -11.99
N GLY A 95 2.83 -38.20 -12.07
CA GLY A 95 3.71 -39.38 -12.11
C GLY A 95 4.17 -39.83 -13.50
N GLU A 96 3.59 -39.33 -14.59
CA GLU A 96 4.12 -39.56 -15.95
C GLU A 96 5.56 -39.07 -16.08
N GLU A 97 5.90 -37.99 -15.38
CA GLU A 97 7.26 -37.47 -15.36
C GLU A 97 8.30 -38.39 -14.71
N LYS A 98 7.90 -39.43 -13.97
CA LYS A 98 8.88 -40.34 -13.32
C LYS A 98 9.56 -41.29 -14.29
N GLU A 99 8.90 -41.59 -15.40
CA GLU A 99 9.40 -42.55 -16.40
C GLU A 99 10.30 -41.84 -17.42
N ASN A 100 9.85 -40.69 -17.93
CA ASN A 100 10.52 -39.99 -19.02
C ASN A 100 11.09 -38.62 -18.62
N GLY A 101 10.82 -38.09 -17.43
CA GLY A 101 11.17 -36.72 -17.08
C GLY A 101 10.24 -35.68 -17.72
N ILE A 102 10.16 -34.49 -17.14
CA ILE A 102 9.23 -33.43 -17.58
C ILE A 102 9.61 -32.87 -18.97
N GLU A 103 10.90 -32.84 -19.28
CA GLU A 103 11.41 -32.35 -20.57
C GLU A 103 10.94 -33.23 -21.74
N ASN A 104 10.99 -34.56 -21.58
CA ASN A 104 10.53 -35.49 -22.61
C ASN A 104 9.02 -35.37 -22.86
N ILE A 105 8.21 -35.17 -21.81
CA ILE A 105 6.76 -34.91 -21.97
C ILE A 105 6.54 -33.67 -22.85
N PHE A 106 7.33 -32.61 -22.65
CA PHE A 106 7.23 -31.43 -23.49
C PHE A 106 7.66 -31.71 -24.94
N GLU A 107 8.73 -32.47 -25.16
CA GLU A 107 9.17 -32.86 -26.50
C GLU A 107 8.12 -33.72 -27.23
N GLU A 108 7.47 -34.65 -26.54
CA GLU A 108 6.37 -35.48 -27.06
C GLU A 108 5.17 -34.61 -27.48
N ILE A 109 4.71 -33.70 -26.61
CA ILE A 109 3.61 -32.76 -26.92
C ILE A 109 3.97 -31.90 -28.14
N MET A 110 5.20 -31.39 -28.18
CA MET A 110 5.69 -30.61 -29.31
C MET A 110 5.75 -31.44 -30.60
N ALA A 111 6.14 -32.71 -30.51
CA ALA A 111 6.26 -33.58 -31.66
C ALA A 111 4.90 -34.02 -32.22
N GLU A 112 3.93 -34.22 -31.36
CA GLU A 112 2.57 -34.64 -31.72
C GLU A 112 1.76 -33.48 -32.30
N ASN A 113 1.79 -32.31 -31.63
CA ASN A 113 0.90 -31.19 -31.96
C ASN A 113 1.54 -30.11 -32.84
N PHE A 114 2.87 -29.99 -32.83
CA PHE A 114 3.60 -28.89 -33.47
C PHE A 114 4.74 -29.41 -34.36
N SER A 115 4.41 -30.31 -35.29
CA SER A 115 5.37 -30.92 -36.22
C SER A 115 6.19 -29.89 -37.02
N ASN A 116 5.61 -28.72 -37.31
CA ASN A 116 6.26 -27.58 -37.97
C ASN A 116 7.29 -26.83 -37.09
N LEU A 117 7.34 -27.10 -35.79
CA LEU A 117 8.27 -26.50 -34.83
C LEU A 117 9.35 -27.48 -34.36
N LYS A 118 9.33 -28.76 -34.80
CA LYS A 118 10.29 -29.82 -34.44
C LYS A 118 11.77 -29.50 -34.66
N HIS A 119 12.09 -28.63 -35.61
CA HIS A 119 13.48 -28.25 -35.96
C HIS A 119 13.88 -26.87 -35.41
N THR A 120 13.15 -26.37 -34.42
CA THR A 120 13.49 -25.10 -33.77
C THR A 120 14.45 -25.38 -32.61
N ASP A 121 15.49 -24.57 -32.44
CA ASP A 121 16.45 -24.66 -31.32
C ASP A 121 15.80 -24.23 -29.98
N ILE A 122 14.80 -24.98 -29.53
CA ILE A 122 14.11 -24.74 -28.27
C ILE A 122 15.00 -25.26 -27.15
N LYS A 123 15.65 -24.34 -26.43
CA LYS A 123 16.45 -24.68 -25.26
C LYS A 123 15.62 -24.50 -24.00
N ILE A 124 15.28 -25.62 -23.38
CA ILE A 124 14.68 -25.66 -22.04
C ILE A 124 15.78 -25.33 -21.02
N GLN A 125 15.47 -24.43 -20.10
CA GLN A 125 16.33 -24.10 -18.96
C GLN A 125 15.88 -24.85 -17.70
N GLU A 126 14.57 -24.97 -17.52
CA GLU A 126 13.98 -25.60 -16.35
C GLU A 126 12.61 -26.15 -16.71
N ALA A 127 12.27 -27.30 -16.15
CA ALA A 127 11.00 -27.99 -16.38
C ALA A 127 10.54 -28.61 -15.07
N GLN A 128 9.46 -28.10 -14.49
CA GLN A 128 9.00 -28.54 -13.16
C GLN A 128 7.49 -28.48 -12.96
N ARG A 129 6.99 -29.31 -12.05
CA ARG A 129 5.60 -29.27 -11.57
C ARG A 129 5.45 -28.19 -10.51
N VAL A 130 4.44 -27.33 -10.66
CA VAL A 130 4.17 -26.23 -9.73
C VAL A 130 2.77 -26.35 -9.12
N PRO A 131 2.63 -26.28 -7.78
CA PRO A 131 3.70 -26.15 -6.78
C PRO A 131 4.55 -27.43 -6.62
N ASN A 132 5.81 -27.30 -6.18
CA ASN A 132 6.73 -28.44 -6.03
C ASN A 132 6.20 -29.54 -5.11
N LYS A 133 5.38 -29.16 -4.10
CA LYS A 133 4.73 -30.11 -3.19
C LYS A 133 3.34 -30.50 -3.69
N LEU A 134 3.09 -31.81 -3.78
CA LEU A 134 1.78 -32.35 -4.07
C LEU A 134 0.82 -32.12 -2.88
N ASN A 135 -0.38 -31.62 -3.16
CA ASN A 135 -1.47 -31.55 -2.19
C ASN A 135 -2.46 -32.68 -2.48
N PRO A 136 -2.60 -33.69 -1.60
CA PRO A 136 -3.48 -34.84 -1.83
C PRO A 136 -4.98 -34.48 -1.87
N ASN A 137 -5.37 -33.32 -1.34
CA ASN A 137 -6.76 -32.85 -1.39
C ASN A 137 -7.11 -32.14 -2.71
N ARG A 138 -6.14 -31.94 -3.60
CA ARG A 138 -6.37 -31.30 -4.89
C ARG A 138 -6.90 -32.34 -5.89
N PRO A 139 -8.10 -32.14 -6.49
CA PRO A 139 -8.67 -33.10 -7.42
C PRO A 139 -8.06 -33.02 -8.83
N THR A 140 -7.32 -31.94 -9.14
CA THR A 140 -6.69 -31.72 -10.45
C THR A 140 -5.18 -31.94 -10.39
N PRO A 141 -4.55 -32.46 -11.45
CA PRO A 141 -3.10 -32.52 -11.55
C PRO A 141 -2.46 -31.12 -11.44
N ARG A 142 -1.24 -31.07 -10.93
CA ARG A 142 -0.43 -29.84 -10.90
C ARG A 142 -0.03 -29.44 -12.31
N HIS A 143 0.21 -28.16 -12.51
CA HIS A 143 0.63 -27.67 -13.81
C HIS A 143 2.14 -27.86 -13.94
N ILE A 144 2.60 -28.04 -15.16
CA ILE A 144 4.02 -28.06 -15.50
C ILE A 144 4.38 -26.66 -16.01
N ILE A 145 5.48 -26.11 -15.53
CA ILE A 145 6.11 -24.90 -16.06
C ILE A 145 7.39 -25.31 -16.80
N ILE A 146 7.47 -24.98 -18.08
CA ILE A 146 8.66 -25.11 -18.92
C ILE A 146 9.23 -23.72 -19.12
N LYS A 147 10.39 -23.45 -18.52
CA LYS A 147 11.15 -22.22 -18.70
C LYS A 147 12.10 -22.38 -19.87
N MET A 148 12.02 -21.48 -20.85
CA MET A 148 12.88 -21.52 -22.03
C MET A 148 13.91 -20.38 -21.98
N ALA A 149 15.05 -20.57 -22.63
CA ALA A 149 16.08 -19.54 -22.72
C ALA A 149 15.67 -18.33 -23.59
N LYS A 150 14.67 -18.51 -24.45
CA LYS A 150 14.12 -17.46 -25.30
C LYS A 150 12.62 -17.66 -25.42
N VAL A 151 11.88 -16.55 -25.38
CA VAL A 151 10.43 -16.54 -25.64
C VAL A 151 10.15 -17.15 -27.00
N ASN A 152 9.30 -18.17 -27.04
CA ASN A 152 8.92 -18.84 -28.27
C ASN A 152 7.44 -18.61 -28.59
N GLU A 153 7.13 -17.36 -28.96
CA GLU A 153 5.76 -16.94 -29.33
C GLU A 153 5.12 -17.82 -30.41
N ARG A 154 5.94 -18.48 -31.25
CA ARG A 154 5.45 -19.38 -32.30
C ARG A 154 4.65 -20.55 -31.72
N ILE A 155 5.06 -21.08 -30.57
CA ILE A 155 4.35 -22.17 -29.88
C ILE A 155 2.99 -21.67 -29.38
N LEU A 156 2.96 -20.52 -28.70
CA LEU A 156 1.72 -19.92 -28.20
C LEU A 156 0.75 -19.57 -29.33
N ARG A 157 1.26 -19.01 -30.44
CA ARG A 157 0.44 -18.70 -31.62
C ARG A 157 -0.10 -19.97 -32.28
N ALA A 158 0.72 -21.01 -32.43
CA ALA A 158 0.28 -22.29 -33.00
C ALA A 158 -0.74 -22.97 -32.08
N SER A 159 -0.53 -22.94 -30.77
CA SER A 159 -1.47 -23.46 -29.76
C SER A 159 -2.84 -22.77 -29.83
N ARG A 160 -2.89 -21.45 -30.03
CA ARG A 160 -4.15 -20.72 -30.20
C ARG A 160 -4.84 -21.00 -31.53
N ALA A 161 -4.09 -21.33 -32.57
CA ALA A 161 -4.63 -21.66 -33.88
C ALA A 161 -5.17 -23.11 -33.94
N ASN A 162 -4.57 -24.02 -33.17
CA ASN A 162 -5.03 -25.40 -33.04
C ASN A 162 -6.23 -25.45 -32.08
N GLN A 163 -7.39 -25.94 -32.56
CA GLN A 163 -8.63 -26.00 -31.78
C GLN A 163 -8.59 -27.04 -30.64
N SER A 164 -7.66 -27.99 -30.71
CA SER A 164 -7.39 -29.02 -29.70
C SER A 164 -5.90 -29.38 -29.71
N ILE A 165 -5.33 -29.57 -28.54
CA ILE A 165 -3.97 -30.11 -28.34
C ILE A 165 -4.18 -31.44 -27.64
N ASN A 166 -3.73 -32.53 -28.27
CA ASN A 166 -3.83 -33.88 -27.74
C ASN A 166 -2.67 -34.15 -26.79
#